data_AF-A0A3D4JS44-F1
#
_entry.id   AF-A0A3D4JS44-F1
#
_cell.length_a   1.000
_cell.length_b   1.000
_cell.length_c   1.000
_cell.angle_alpha   90.00
_cell.angle_beta   90.00
_cell.angle_gamma   90.00
#
_symmetry.space_group_name_H-M   'P 1'
#
loop_
_entity.id
_entity.type
_entity.pdbx_description
1 polymer ?
#
loop_
_entity_poly.entity_id
_entity_poly.type
_entity_poly.pdbx_seq_one_letter_code
_entity_poly.pdbx_strand_id
1 'polypeptide(L)'
;MVYKIRVILDAKEDIFRDIEVKGKQTLWNLHLGIKSAFSLQGDELSTFNLLEEDGTIVKSVPLEDMSDDGDGEIMSDVYIDEAFENAGDKAQF
;
A
#
# COMPACT_ATOMS: atom_id res chain seq x y z
N MET A 1 8.70 8.98 -11.93
CA MET A 1 7.53 8.63 -12.76
C MET A 1 6.27 8.83 -11.93
N VAL A 2 5.11 9.02 -12.55
CA VAL A 2 3.80 9.00 -11.85
C VAL A 2 3.20 7.63 -12.05
N TYR A 3 2.82 6.98 -10.95
CA TYR A 3 2.13 5.71 -10.90
C TYR A 3 0.64 5.96 -10.79
N LYS A 4 -0.15 5.15 -11.48
CA LYS A 4 -1.60 5.14 -11.38
C LYS A 4 -2.03 3.80 -10.79
N ILE A 5 -2.33 3.81 -9.50
CA ILE A 5 -2.67 2.61 -8.74
C ILE A 5 -4.19 2.53 -8.62
N ARG A 6 -4.78 1.41 -9.05
CA ARG A 6 -6.19 1.13 -8.83
C ARG A 6 -6.37 0.42 -7.50
N VAL A 7 -7.15 1.02 -6.62
CA VAL A 7 -7.49 0.45 -5.32
C VAL A 7 -8.95 0.01 -5.37
N ILE A 8 -9.19 -1.25 -5.02
CA ILE A 8 -10.51 -1.88 -5.00
C ILE A 8 -10.84 -2.15 -3.54
N LEU A 9 -11.94 -1.59 -3.06
CA LEU A 9 -12.41 -1.81 -1.70
C LEU A 9 -13.23 -3.10 -1.66
N ASP A 10 -12.89 -4.00 -0.74
CA ASP A 10 -13.68 -5.20 -0.49
C ASP A 10 -14.98 -4.84 0.25
N ALA A 11 -16.02 -4.55 -0.53
CA ALA A 11 -17.34 -4.19 -0.07
C ALA A 11 -18.39 -4.96 -0.88
N LYS A 12 -19.65 -4.94 -0.42
CA LYS A 12 -20.76 -5.61 -1.14
C LYS A 12 -20.98 -5.10 -2.55
N GLU A 13 -20.61 -3.85 -2.82
CA GLU A 13 -20.63 -3.24 -4.14
C GLU A 13 -19.19 -3.02 -4.59
N ASP A 14 -18.93 -3.20 -5.89
CA ASP A 14 -17.60 -2.98 -6.48
C ASP A 14 -17.25 -1.49 -6.46
N ILE A 15 -16.50 -1.07 -5.44
CA ILE A 15 -16.03 0.31 -5.31
C ILE A 15 -14.52 0.32 -5.59
N PHE A 16 -14.10 1.09 -6.59
CA PHE A 16 -12.69 1.33 -6.85
C PHE A 16 -12.38 2.81 -7.07
N ARG A 17 -11.11 3.15 -6.83
CA ARG A 17 -10.54 4.48 -7.07
C ARG A 17 -9.17 4.34 -7.71
N ASP A 18 -8.89 5.18 -8.70
CA ASP A 18 -7.54 5.32 -9.23
C ASP A 18 -6.83 6.44 -8.45
N ILE A 19 -5.66 6.15 -7.92
CA ILE A 19 -4.82 7.07 -7.15
C ILE A 19 -3.54 7.32 -7.93
N GLU A 20 -3.22 8.60 -8.16
CA GLU A 20 -1.96 9.01 -8.75
C GLU A 20 -0.95 9.32 -7.64
N VAL A 21 0.21 8.67 -7.70
CA VAL A 21 1.29 8.82 -6.72
C VAL A 21 2.63 8.83 -7.45
N LYS A 22 3.60 9.61 -6.98
CA LYS A 22 4.94 9.63 -7.60
C LYS A 22 5.77 8.45 -7.09
N GLY A 23 6.63 7.89 -7.94
CA GLY A 23 7.51 6.77 -7.55
C GLY A 23 8.36 7.04 -6.30
N LYS A 24 8.85 8.29 -6.16
CA LYS A 24 9.62 8.74 -4.99
C LYS A 24 8.79 9.06 -3.74
N GLN A 25 7.48 8.87 -3.79
CA GLN A 25 6.67 8.85 -2.58
C GLN A 25 6.68 7.43 -2.01
N THR A 26 6.29 7.31 -0.75
CA THR A 26 6.36 6.06 0.00
C THR A 26 4.99 5.40 0.12
N LEU A 27 4.95 4.14 0.57
CA LEU A 27 3.69 3.45 0.87
C LEU A 27 2.82 4.22 1.88
N TRP A 28 3.42 5.01 2.77
CA TRP A 28 2.70 5.90 3.68
C TRP A 28 1.87 6.96 2.92
N ASN A 29 2.43 7.53 1.85
CA ASN A 29 1.71 8.50 1.03
C ASN A 29 0.52 7.84 0.32
N LEU A 30 0.70 6.61 -0.15
CA LEU A 30 -0.39 5.83 -0.75
C LEU A 30 -1.47 5.50 0.27
N HIS A 31 -1.09 5.07 1.48
CA HIS A 31 -2.03 4.83 2.59
C HIS A 31 -2.91 6.05 2.88
N LEU A 32 -2.31 7.25 3.01
CA LEU A 32 -3.06 8.49 3.19
C LEU A 32 -3.97 8.81 2.00
N GLY A 33 -3.49 8.56 0.78
CA GLY A 33 -4.29 8.70 -0.45
C GLY A 33 -5.51 7.78 -0.46
N ILE A 34 -5.35 6.52 -0.06
CA ILE A 34 -6.45 5.54 0.05
C ILE A 34 -7.47 6.01 1.08
N LYS A 35 -7.02 6.35 2.29
CA LYS A 35 -7.92 6.85 3.35
C LYS A 35 -8.71 8.07 2.89
N SER A 36 -8.05 9.02 2.22
CA SER A 36 -8.71 10.20 1.67
C SER A 36 -9.68 9.88 0.53
N ALA A 37 -9.35 8.94 -0.36
CA ALA A 37 -10.17 8.62 -1.53
C ALA A 37 -11.46 7.86 -1.18
N PHE A 38 -11.43 7.10 -0.08
CA PHE A 38 -12.56 6.30 0.42
C PHE A 38 -13.20 6.88 1.69
N SER A 39 -12.71 8.02 2.19
CA SER A 39 -13.17 8.64 3.45
C SER A 39 -13.13 7.66 4.64
N LEU A 40 -12.10 6.81 4.70
CA LEU A 40 -11.90 5.87 5.79
C LEU A 40 -11.55 6.63 7.07
N GLN A 41 -12.21 6.28 8.17
CA GLN A 41 -12.02 6.92 9.48
C GLN A 41 -11.18 6.03 10.39
N GLY A 42 -10.54 6.64 11.39
CA GLY A 42 -9.78 5.96 12.42
C GLY A 42 -8.28 5.87 12.13
N ASP A 43 -7.53 5.45 13.15
CA ASP A 43 -6.08 5.25 13.13
C ASP A 43 -5.75 3.75 13.16
N GLU A 44 -6.54 2.96 12.41
CA GLU A 44 -6.34 1.51 12.37
C GLU A 44 -4.95 1.18 11.79
N LEU A 45 -4.25 0.32 12.52
CA LEU A 45 -3.00 -0.27 12.05
C LEU A 45 -3.27 -0.99 10.73
N SER A 46 -2.52 -0.64 9.70
CA SER A 46 -2.64 -1.21 8.36
C SER A 46 -1.32 -1.81 7.92
N THR A 47 -1.34 -2.78 7.02
CA THR A 47 -0.13 -3.43 6.49
C THR A 47 -0.33 -3.67 5.01
N PHE A 48 0.62 -3.26 4.18
CA PHE A 48 0.65 -3.67 2.77
C PHE A 48 1.32 -5.05 2.66
N ASN A 49 0.61 -6.02 2.10
CA ASN A 49 1.18 -7.31 1.71
C ASN A 49 1.41 -7.29 0.20
N LEU A 50 2.67 -7.19 -0.22
CA LEU A 50 3.06 -7.27 -1.63
C LEU A 50 2.97 -8.72 -2.09
N LEU A 51 2.42 -8.93 -3.29
CA LEU A 51 2.07 -10.24 -3.82
C LEU A 51 2.85 -10.54 -5.11
N GLU A 52 3.24 -11.80 -5.30
CA GLU A 52 3.63 -12.30 -6.63
C GLU A 52 2.40 -12.53 -7.53
N GLU A 53 2.63 -12.87 -8.80
CA GLU A 53 1.59 -13.16 -9.78
C GLU A 53 0.64 -14.28 -9.34
N ASP A 54 1.15 -15.27 -8.59
CA ASP A 54 0.38 -16.41 -8.08
C ASP A 54 -0.39 -16.12 -6.78
N GLY A 55 -0.22 -14.91 -6.22
CA GLY A 55 -0.88 -14.47 -4.99
C GLY A 55 -0.09 -14.77 -3.71
N THR A 56 1.13 -15.32 -3.79
CA THR A 56 2.00 -15.50 -2.63
C THR A 56 2.48 -14.14 -2.08
N ILE A 57 2.41 -13.97 -0.75
CA ILE A 57 2.93 -12.79 -0.07
C ILE A 57 4.46 -12.89 -0.02
N VAL A 58 5.14 -11.91 -0.62
CA VAL A 58 6.61 -11.82 -0.60
C VAL A 58 7.13 -10.91 0.48
N LYS A 59 6.38 -9.85 0.78
CA LYS A 59 6.79 -8.79 1.72
C LYS A 59 5.56 -8.18 2.38
N SER A 60 5.63 -7.99 3.68
CA SER A 60 4.62 -7.28 4.46
C SER A 60 5.23 -6.02 5.03
N VAL A 61 4.63 -4.87 4.77
CA VAL A 61 5.13 -3.55 5.19
C VAL A 61 4.08 -2.90 6.09
N PRO A 62 4.27 -2.93 7.42
CA PRO A 62 3.31 -2.39 8.39
C PRO A 62 3.38 -0.86 8.47
N LEU A 63 2.30 -0.26 8.98
CA LEU A 63 2.20 1.19 9.21
C LEU A 63 3.21 1.68 10.25
N GLU A 64 3.39 0.89 11.30
CA GLU A 64 4.27 1.15 12.43
C GLU A 64 5.13 -0.09 12.68
N ASP A 65 6.26 0.12 13.33
CA ASP A 65 7.20 -0.95 13.62
C ASP A 65 6.61 -1.88 14.68
N MET A 66 6.50 -3.16 14.31
CA MET A 66 5.97 -4.24 15.16
C MET A 66 7.07 -5.18 15.66
N SER A 67 8.33 -4.86 15.39
CA SER A 67 9.49 -5.65 15.80
C SER A 67 9.87 -5.42 17.26
N ASP A 68 10.46 -6.43 17.89
CA ASP A 68 10.93 -6.32 19.28
C ASP A 68 12.23 -5.49 19.40
N ASP A 69 13.02 -5.39 18.33
CA ASP A 69 14.29 -4.68 18.26
C ASP A 69 14.17 -3.23 17.79
N GLY A 70 13.05 -2.84 17.20
CA GLY A 70 12.73 -1.45 16.85
C GLY A 70 13.41 -0.96 15.56
N ASP A 71 13.88 -1.88 14.73
CA ASP A 71 14.53 -1.62 13.43
C ASP A 71 13.70 -2.21 12.26
N GLY A 72 12.40 -2.41 12.48
CA GLY A 72 11.49 -2.95 11.47
C GLY A 72 11.17 -1.92 10.38
N GLU A 73 11.21 -2.36 9.12
CA GLU A 73 10.84 -1.52 7.98
C GLU A 73 9.34 -1.22 7.99
N ILE A 74 8.98 0.06 7.80
CA ILE A 74 7.59 0.52 7.79
C ILE A 74 7.22 1.22 6.48
N MET A 75 5.93 1.56 6.33
CA MET A 75 5.41 2.22 5.12
C MET A 75 6.13 3.54 4.75
N SER A 76 6.82 4.20 5.69
CA SER A 76 7.60 5.41 5.40
C SER A 76 8.96 5.13 4.77
N ASP A 77 9.43 3.88 4.81
CA ASP A 77 10.78 3.51 4.33
C ASP A 77 10.75 2.96 2.91
N VAL A 78 9.61 2.39 2.51
CA VAL A 78 9.43 1.74 1.20
C VAL A 78 8.84 2.73 0.18
N TYR A 79 9.56 2.94 -0.91
CA TYR A 79 9.11 3.79 -2.02
C TYR A 79 8.14 3.07 -2.95
N ILE A 80 7.30 3.83 -3.66
CA ILE A 80 6.35 3.27 -4.63
C ILE A 80 7.07 2.59 -5.79
N ASP A 81 8.19 3.15 -6.25
CA ASP A 81 8.99 2.53 -7.32
C ASP A 81 9.78 1.29 -6.89
N GLU A 82 9.92 1.06 -5.59
CA GLU A 82 10.40 -0.21 -5.02
C GLU A 82 9.25 -1.21 -4.81
N ALA A 83 8.10 -0.76 -4.30
CA ALA A 83 6.98 -1.65 -4.02
C ALA A 83 6.24 -2.15 -5.28
N PHE A 84 6.26 -1.36 -6.35
CA PHE A 84 5.60 -1.66 -7.63
C PHE A 84 6.58 -1.40 -8.78
N GLU A 85 7.46 -2.35 -9.03
CA GLU A 85 8.49 -2.25 -10.06
C GLU A 85 7.90 -2.43 -11.47
N ASN A 86 6.90 -3.31 -11.61
CA ASN A 86 6.32 -3.71 -12.87
C ASN A 86 4.84 -3.35 -12.98
N ALA A 87 4.38 -3.13 -14.21
CA ALA A 87 2.97 -2.95 -14.48
C ALA A 87 2.21 -4.27 -14.25
N GLY A 88 1.32 -4.29 -13.28
CA GLY A 88 0.53 -5.48 -12.92
C GLY A 88 0.81 -6.00 -11.52
N ASP A 89 1.86 -5.50 -10.86
CA ASP A 89 2.17 -5.79 -9.46
C ASP A 89 0.96 -5.50 -8.57
N LYS A 90 0.77 -6.34 -7.56
CA LYS A 90 -0.41 -6.30 -6.67
C LYS A 90 0.00 -6.25 -5.22
N ALA A 91 -0.83 -5.60 -4.43
CA ALA A 91 -0.74 -5.61 -2.99
C ALA A 91 -2.12 -5.80 -2.37
N GLN A 92 -2.18 -6.46 -1.23
CA GLN A 92 -3.33 -6.45 -0.34
C GLN A 92 -3.10 -5.42 0.76
N PHE A 93 -4.11 -4.59 1.02
CA PHE A 93 -4.11 -3.51 2.00
C PHE A 93 -5.38 -3.59 2.84
#